data_AF-A0A2V8NIJ4-F1
#
_entry.id   AF-A0A2V8NIJ4-F1
#
_cell.length_a   1.000
_cell.length_b   1.000
_cell.length_c   1.000
_cell.angle_alpha   90.00
_cell.angle_beta   90.00
_cell.angle_gamma   90.00
#
_symmetry.space_group_name_H-M   'P 1'
#
loop_
_entity.id
_entity.type
_entity.pdbx_description
1 polymer ?
#
loop_
_entity_poly.entity_id
_entity_poly.type
_entity_poly.pdbx_seq_one_letter_code
_entity_poly.pdbx_strand_id
1 'polypeptide(L)'
;MKEFIRKYEARIHGVLSCFDRVIFRGYLPIMSGWAMAEFLYRLNQNRSSLRPFLLQNSERVKNHAMAMAKQYGRPFQYLASNIDKDAAAQQLAQRDGIQHGLVCIYSILEPCRTFSFVFNKPGPDQRPFVRSAKRKCLHLYFYFMDRHFGLVHVRIQTWFPMPIQIYLNCHEWLARKLAANGVRYTKHDNVFLWIDDMARAQKFADRFANL
;
A
#
# COMPACT_ATOMS: atom_id res chain seq x y z
N MET A 1 -9.03 -14.25 -23.92
CA MET A 1 -8.48 -15.30 -23.03
C MET A 1 -8.73 -16.71 -23.55
N LYS A 2 -9.98 -17.10 -23.89
CA LYS A 2 -10.30 -18.43 -24.45
C LYS A 2 -9.50 -18.79 -25.71
N GLU A 3 -9.32 -17.85 -26.63
CA GLU A 3 -8.53 -18.07 -27.85
C GLU A 3 -7.03 -18.27 -27.61
N PHE A 4 -6.46 -17.57 -26.62
CA PHE A 4 -5.06 -17.76 -26.21
C PHE A 4 -4.86 -19.17 -25.64
N ILE A 5 -5.74 -19.58 -24.73
CA ILE A 5 -5.69 -20.92 -24.13
C ILE A 5 -5.78 -21.98 -25.24
N ARG A 6 -6.74 -21.84 -26.17
CA ARG A 6 -6.88 -22.76 -27.30
C ARG A 6 -5.64 -22.78 -28.20
N LYS A 7 -5.05 -21.63 -28.51
CA LYS A 7 -3.88 -21.53 -29.38
C LYS A 7 -2.63 -22.17 -28.78
N TYR A 8 -2.49 -22.12 -27.44
CA TYR A 8 -1.30 -22.58 -26.73
C TYR A 8 -1.58 -23.77 -25.82
N GLU A 9 -2.67 -24.51 -26.03
CA GLU A 9 -3.13 -25.60 -25.16
C GLU A 9 -2.03 -26.63 -24.90
N ALA A 10 -1.30 -27.05 -25.94
CA ALA A 10 -0.18 -27.98 -25.83
C ALA A 10 1.02 -27.47 -24.98
N ARG A 11 1.06 -26.18 -24.65
CA ARG A 11 2.10 -25.55 -23.82
C ARG A 11 1.59 -25.09 -22.45
N ILE A 12 0.29 -25.23 -22.18
CA ILE A 12 -0.34 -24.81 -20.93
C ILE A 12 -0.52 -26.03 -20.05
N HIS A 13 0.17 -26.05 -18.90
CA HIS A 13 0.00 -27.11 -17.90
C HIS A 13 -1.41 -27.14 -17.30
N GLY A 14 -2.00 -25.96 -17.07
CA GLY A 14 -3.37 -25.83 -16.60
C GLY A 14 -3.78 -24.37 -16.46
N VAL A 15 -5.07 -24.14 -16.22
CA VAL A 15 -5.64 -22.80 -15.98
C VAL A 15 -6.02 -22.68 -14.52
N LEU A 16 -5.52 -21.64 -13.86
CA LEU A 16 -5.83 -21.31 -12.47
C LEU A 16 -6.51 -19.93 -12.44
N SER A 17 -7.74 -19.88 -11.93
CA SER A 17 -8.44 -18.62 -11.67
C SER A 17 -8.22 -18.23 -10.21
N CYS A 18 -7.46 -17.17 -9.97
CA CYS A 18 -7.19 -16.67 -8.63
C CYS A 18 -6.84 -15.18 -8.65
N PHE A 19 -6.85 -14.56 -7.48
CA PHE A 19 -6.30 -13.21 -7.34
C PHE A 19 -4.77 -13.27 -7.38
N ASP A 20 -4.17 -12.39 -8.18
CA ASP A 20 -2.71 -12.19 -8.20
C ASP A 20 -2.30 -11.26 -7.05
N ARG A 21 -2.80 -10.03 -7.11
CA ARG A 21 -2.51 -8.97 -6.14
C ARG A 21 -3.80 -8.29 -5.73
N VAL A 22 -3.98 -8.10 -4.43
CA VAL A 22 -5.13 -7.37 -3.89
C VAL A 22 -4.63 -6.08 -3.26
N ILE A 23 -5.26 -4.97 -3.62
CA ILE A 23 -4.96 -3.66 -3.08
C ILE A 23 -6.20 -3.11 -2.40
N PHE A 24 -6.15 -2.96 -1.08
CA PHE A 24 -7.14 -2.21 -0.33
C PHE A 24 -6.74 -0.74 -0.26
N ARG A 25 -7.71 0.16 -0.40
CA ARG A 25 -7.49 1.59 -0.29
C ARG A 25 -8.40 2.17 0.77
N GLY A 26 -7.81 2.87 1.73
CA GLY A 26 -8.54 3.58 2.77
C GLY A 26 -8.48 5.09 2.52
N TYR A 27 -9.62 5.74 2.68
CA TYR A 27 -9.77 7.17 2.46
C TYR A 27 -10.52 7.80 3.62
N LEU A 28 -10.03 8.95 4.09
CA LEU A 28 -10.89 9.85 4.85
C LEU A 28 -11.92 10.45 3.90
N PRO A 29 -13.17 10.69 4.35
CA PRO A 29 -14.25 11.28 3.52
C PRO A 29 -14.05 12.79 3.26
N ILE A 30 -12.81 13.20 2.98
CA ILE A 30 -12.39 14.58 2.74
C ILE A 30 -11.84 14.66 1.32
N MET A 31 -12.76 14.69 0.35
CA MET A 31 -12.42 14.57 -1.08
C MET A 31 -12.41 15.91 -1.83
N SER A 32 -12.75 17.01 -1.15
CA SER A 32 -12.79 18.35 -1.74
C SER A 32 -12.25 19.40 -0.76
N GLY A 33 -11.84 20.56 -1.31
CA GLY A 33 -11.44 21.69 -0.49
C GLY A 33 -12.57 22.19 0.44
N TRP A 34 -13.82 22.11 -0.01
CA TRP A 34 -14.99 22.39 0.84
C TRP A 34 -15.09 21.41 2.01
N ALA A 35 -14.97 20.11 1.76
CA ALA A 35 -14.99 19.10 2.82
C ALA A 35 -13.85 19.29 3.83
N MET A 36 -12.66 19.70 3.36
CA MET A 36 -11.54 20.03 4.25
C MET A 36 -11.81 21.27 5.09
N ALA A 37 -12.43 22.31 4.51
CA ALA A 37 -12.82 23.51 5.25
C ALA A 37 -13.89 23.22 6.30
N GLU A 38 -14.88 22.40 5.96
CA GLU A 38 -15.92 21.94 6.87
C GLU A 38 -15.32 21.09 8.01
N PHE A 39 -14.37 20.22 7.68
CA PHE A 39 -13.65 19.43 8.68
C PHE A 39 -12.86 20.31 9.67
N LEU A 40 -12.16 21.34 9.18
CA LEU A 40 -11.48 22.32 10.06
C LEU A 40 -12.49 23.08 10.92
N TYR A 41 -13.61 23.52 10.34
CA TYR A 41 -14.66 24.22 11.08
C TYR A 41 -15.21 23.39 12.24
N ARG A 42 -15.47 22.09 12.03
CA ARG A 42 -15.91 21.16 13.08
C ARG A 42 -14.86 20.93 14.17
N LEU A 43 -13.57 21.16 13.88
CA LEU A 43 -12.48 21.14 14.85
C LEU A 43 -12.25 22.49 15.53
N ASN A 44 -13.15 23.47 15.36
CA ASN A 44 -12.99 24.86 15.80
C ASN A 44 -11.69 25.51 15.29
N GLN A 45 -11.26 25.14 14.08
CA GLN A 45 -10.07 25.66 13.42
C GLN A 45 -10.44 26.61 12.27
N ASN A 46 -9.70 27.71 12.14
CA ASN A 46 -9.86 28.63 11.00
C ASN A 46 -9.27 28.03 9.72
N ARG A 47 -9.82 28.35 8.56
CA ARG A 47 -9.24 28.00 7.25
C ARG A 47 -7.78 28.44 7.09
N SER A 48 -7.39 29.55 7.72
CA SER A 48 -6.00 30.04 7.73
C SER A 48 -5.02 29.11 8.45
N SER A 49 -5.49 28.27 9.39
CA SER A 49 -4.66 27.28 10.08
C SER A 49 -4.42 26.01 9.26
N LEU A 50 -4.93 25.93 8.03
CA LEU A 50 -4.78 24.76 7.15
C LEU A 50 -3.32 24.32 7.05
N ARG A 51 -2.38 25.21 6.71
CA ARG A 51 -0.98 24.82 6.52
C ARG A 51 -0.36 24.26 7.81
N PRO A 52 -0.42 24.95 8.97
CA PRO A 52 -0.02 24.38 10.25
C PRO A 52 -0.68 23.03 10.54
N PHE A 53 -1.98 22.89 10.30
CA PHE A 53 -2.73 21.65 10.51
C PHE A 53 -2.19 20.49 9.66
N LEU A 54 -1.95 20.72 8.37
CA LEU A 54 -1.38 19.71 7.46
C LEU A 54 0.02 19.27 7.92
N LEU A 55 0.88 20.22 8.31
CA LEU A 55 2.25 19.95 8.75
C LEU A 55 2.28 19.19 10.08
N GLN A 56 1.52 19.64 11.07
CA GLN A 56 1.46 19.01 12.39
C GLN A 56 1.05 17.54 12.27
N ASN A 57 0.03 17.24 11.48
CA ASN A 57 -0.41 15.87 11.32
C ASN A 57 0.51 15.02 10.44
N SER A 58 1.14 15.61 9.42
CA SER A 58 2.22 14.92 8.68
C SER A 58 3.37 14.53 9.61
N GLU A 59 3.72 15.41 10.54
CA GLU A 59 4.77 15.16 11.53
C GLU A 59 4.37 14.05 12.51
N ARG A 60 3.12 14.04 12.97
CA ARG A 60 2.58 12.95 13.81
C ARG A 60 2.71 11.59 13.14
N VAL A 61 2.35 11.47 11.86
CA VAL A 61 2.46 10.22 11.10
C VAL A 61 3.92 9.80 10.94
N LYS A 62 4.82 10.74 10.60
CA LYS A 62 6.25 10.46 10.47
C LYS A 62 6.86 10.00 11.80
N ASN A 63 6.56 10.69 12.89
CA ASN A 63 7.09 10.36 14.21
C ASN A 63 6.57 9.00 14.71
N HIS A 64 5.31 8.68 14.43
CA HIS A 64 4.76 7.36 14.74
C HIS A 64 5.51 6.25 13.96
N ALA A 65 5.78 6.46 12.68
CA ALA A 65 6.54 5.50 11.88
C ALA A 65 7.98 5.31 12.39
N MET A 66 8.67 6.39 12.73
CA MET A 66 10.01 6.33 13.33
C MET A 66 10.01 5.63 14.68
N ALA A 67 9.02 5.93 15.54
CA ALA A 67 8.86 5.29 16.85
C ALA A 67 8.57 3.79 16.70
N MET A 68 7.71 3.40 15.76
CA MET A 68 7.40 2.00 15.45
C MET A 68 8.65 1.26 14.96
N ALA A 69 9.40 1.82 14.00
CA ALA A 69 10.65 1.24 13.53
C ALA A 69 11.62 0.98 14.69
N LYS A 70 11.81 1.99 15.54
CA LYS A 70 12.68 1.91 16.73
C LYS A 70 12.19 0.83 17.72
N GLN A 71 10.89 0.79 18.00
CA GLN A 71 10.29 -0.18 18.93
C GLN A 71 10.54 -1.62 18.49
N TYR A 72 10.45 -1.90 17.18
CA TYR A 72 10.65 -3.25 16.64
C TYR A 72 12.11 -3.52 16.21
N GLY A 73 13.04 -2.60 16.46
CA GLY A 73 14.44 -2.74 16.04
C GLY A 73 14.62 -2.85 14.53
N ARG A 74 13.76 -2.20 13.74
CA ARG A 74 13.75 -2.27 12.27
C ARG A 74 14.23 -0.95 11.65
N PRO A 75 14.82 -0.99 10.45
CA PRO A 75 15.30 0.23 9.80
C PRO A 75 14.14 1.12 9.34
N PHE A 76 14.29 2.42 9.61
CA PHE A 76 13.57 3.50 8.94
C PHE A 76 14.53 4.18 7.97
N GLN A 77 14.29 4.09 6.67
CA GLN A 77 15.21 4.60 5.66
C GLN A 77 14.53 5.59 4.72
N TYR A 78 15.16 6.75 4.53
CA TYR A 78 14.79 7.68 3.47
C TYR A 78 15.42 7.25 2.14
N LEU A 79 14.58 7.17 1.10
CA LEU A 79 14.99 6.83 -0.26
C LEU A 79 15.07 8.11 -1.10
N ALA A 80 16.26 8.41 -1.59
CA ALA A 80 16.49 9.57 -2.46
C ALA A 80 15.95 9.37 -3.89
N SER A 81 15.77 8.13 -4.31
CA SER A 81 15.25 7.74 -5.62
C SER A 81 14.31 6.54 -5.49
N ASN A 82 13.55 6.28 -6.55
CA ASN A 82 12.71 5.09 -6.59
C ASN A 82 13.57 3.86 -6.86
N ILE A 83 13.55 2.90 -5.94
CA ILE A 83 14.17 1.57 -6.09
C ILE A 83 13.06 0.51 -6.14
N ASP A 84 13.44 -0.72 -6.46
CA ASP A 84 12.59 -1.88 -6.19
C ASP A 84 12.52 -2.13 -4.67
N LYS A 85 11.52 -1.51 -4.05
CA LYS A 85 11.30 -1.56 -2.60
C LYS A 85 10.92 -2.96 -2.13
N ASP A 86 10.20 -3.71 -2.96
CA ASP A 86 9.77 -5.08 -2.64
C ASP A 86 10.99 -6.00 -2.61
N ALA A 87 11.86 -5.93 -3.62
CA ALA A 87 13.10 -6.71 -3.63
C ALA A 87 14.03 -6.33 -2.46
N ALA A 88 14.19 -5.03 -2.18
CA ALA A 88 15.03 -4.57 -1.07
C ALA A 88 14.49 -5.02 0.31
N ALA A 89 13.18 -4.94 0.53
CA ALA A 89 12.55 -5.44 1.76
C ALA A 89 12.64 -6.97 1.86
N GLN A 90 12.49 -7.70 0.76
CA GLN A 90 12.64 -9.16 0.72
C GLN A 90 14.06 -9.59 1.09
N GLN A 91 15.08 -8.94 0.53
CA GLN A 91 16.48 -9.19 0.88
C GLN A 91 16.77 -8.91 2.36
N LEU A 92 16.21 -7.82 2.90
CA LEU A 92 16.34 -7.50 4.31
C LEU A 92 15.69 -8.56 5.21
N ALA A 93 14.48 -9.00 4.86
CA ALA A 93 13.77 -10.04 5.59
C ALA A 93 14.56 -11.36 5.60
N GLN A 94 15.17 -11.74 4.47
CA GLN A 94 16.00 -12.94 4.37
C GLN A 94 17.28 -12.81 5.20
N ARG A 95 18.01 -11.69 5.06
CA ARG A 95 19.25 -11.42 5.80
C ARG A 95 19.04 -11.49 7.31
N ASP A 96 17.94 -10.92 7.79
CA ASP A 96 17.63 -10.83 9.23
C ASP A 96 16.78 -12.02 9.73
N GLY A 97 16.50 -13.02 8.89
CA GLY A 97 15.72 -14.20 9.25
C GLY A 97 14.29 -13.90 9.69
N ILE A 98 13.68 -12.82 9.19
CA ILE A 98 12.37 -12.33 9.63
C ILE A 98 11.27 -13.24 9.11
N GLN A 99 10.71 -14.06 9.99
CA GLN A 99 9.60 -14.94 9.65
C GLN A 99 8.25 -14.22 9.72
N HIS A 100 8.07 -13.29 10.68
CA HIS A 100 6.82 -12.56 10.90
C HIS A 100 7.06 -11.15 11.44
N GLY A 101 6.17 -10.20 11.10
CA GLY A 101 6.14 -8.85 11.67
C GLY A 101 6.81 -7.79 10.79
N LEU A 102 7.12 -6.63 11.38
CA LEU A 102 7.72 -5.50 10.64
C LEU A 102 9.10 -5.88 10.10
N VAL A 103 9.34 -5.57 8.82
CA VAL A 103 10.60 -5.77 8.12
C VAL A 103 11.38 -4.46 8.08
N CYS A 104 10.79 -3.42 7.49
CA CYS A 104 11.37 -2.08 7.41
C CYS A 104 10.30 -1.04 7.13
N ILE A 105 10.69 0.23 7.26
CA ILE A 105 9.89 1.37 6.82
C ILE A 105 10.73 2.21 5.86
N TYR A 106 10.26 2.36 4.63
CA TYR A 106 10.83 3.32 3.69
C TYR A 106 10.05 4.62 3.71
N SER A 107 10.76 5.74 3.60
CA SER A 107 10.18 7.05 3.32
C SER A 107 10.71 7.58 2.00
N ILE A 108 9.84 8.12 1.16
CA ILE A 108 10.22 8.64 -0.16
C ILE A 108 9.35 9.84 -0.52
N LEU A 109 9.91 10.82 -1.22
CA LEU A 109 9.16 11.98 -1.70
C LEU A 109 8.39 11.62 -2.99
N GLU A 110 7.06 11.65 -2.96
CA GLU A 110 6.22 11.35 -4.13
C GLU A 110 5.13 12.43 -4.33
N PRO A 111 4.56 12.56 -5.55
CA PRO A 111 3.42 13.43 -5.80
C PRO A 111 2.19 13.01 -4.98
N CYS A 112 1.53 14.01 -4.38
CA CYS A 112 0.37 13.82 -3.51
C CYS A 112 -0.79 14.75 -3.88
N ARG A 113 -2.01 14.31 -3.57
CA ARG A 113 -3.20 15.18 -3.54
C ARG A 113 -3.41 15.66 -2.12
N THR A 114 -3.58 16.97 -1.97
CA THR A 114 -3.72 17.64 -0.69
C THR A 114 -4.53 18.93 -0.86
N PHE A 115 -4.42 19.87 0.06
CA PHE A 115 -5.19 21.11 0.08
C PHE A 115 -4.29 22.34 0.11
N SER A 116 -4.83 23.48 -0.29
CA SER A 116 -4.17 24.78 -0.18
C SER A 116 -5.17 25.85 0.22
N PHE A 117 -4.70 26.76 1.06
CA PHE A 117 -5.42 27.95 1.48
C PHE A 117 -5.19 29.06 0.44
N VAL A 118 -6.27 29.69 0.00
CA VAL A 118 -6.29 30.67 -1.08
C VAL A 118 -7.40 31.69 -0.85
N PHE A 119 -7.33 32.83 -1.54
CA PHE A 119 -8.39 33.84 -1.57
C PHE A 119 -9.07 33.83 -2.94
N ASN A 120 -10.41 33.89 -2.95
CA ASN A 120 -11.23 33.71 -4.16
C ASN A 120 -10.97 34.76 -5.24
N LYS A 121 -10.71 36.01 -4.85
CA LYS A 121 -10.38 37.15 -5.70
C LYS A 121 -9.47 38.12 -4.93
N PRO A 122 -8.56 38.83 -5.59
CA PRO A 122 -7.85 39.96 -4.98
C PRO A 122 -8.81 41.14 -4.79
N GLY A 123 -8.72 41.84 -3.66
CA GLY A 123 -9.51 43.05 -3.36
C GLY A 123 -10.21 43.03 -2.00
N PRO A 124 -11.02 44.06 -1.69
CA PRO A 124 -11.69 44.21 -0.39
C PRO A 124 -12.69 43.09 -0.10
N ASP A 125 -13.29 42.47 -1.12
CA ASP A 125 -14.25 41.36 -0.98
C ASP A 125 -13.58 39.97 -0.96
N GLN A 126 -12.26 39.90 -0.74
CA GLN A 126 -11.55 38.62 -0.72
C GLN A 126 -12.07 37.71 0.38
N ARG A 127 -12.45 36.48 0.01
CA ARG A 127 -12.91 35.44 0.95
C ARG A 127 -11.92 34.29 0.99
N PRO A 128 -11.50 33.86 2.20
CA PRO A 128 -10.62 32.72 2.37
C PRO A 128 -11.35 31.43 1.99
N PHE A 129 -10.70 30.60 1.18
CA PHE A 129 -11.23 29.29 0.82
C PHE A 129 -10.12 28.23 0.77
N VAL A 130 -10.53 26.97 0.89
CA VAL A 130 -9.63 25.83 0.77
C VAL A 130 -9.91 25.17 -0.57
N ARG A 131 -8.85 24.91 -1.34
CA ARG A 131 -8.93 24.19 -2.61
C ARG A 131 -8.10 22.92 -2.58
N SER A 132 -8.49 21.94 -3.40
CA SER A 132 -7.62 20.79 -3.68
C SER A 132 -6.37 21.24 -4.42
N ALA A 133 -5.24 20.62 -4.12
CA ALA A 133 -3.93 20.93 -4.65
C ALA A 133 -3.14 19.66 -4.94
N LYS A 134 -2.20 19.75 -5.89
CA LYS A 134 -1.16 18.74 -6.11
C LYS A 134 0.16 19.27 -5.58
N ARG A 135 0.84 18.48 -4.76
CA ARG A 135 2.15 18.80 -4.15
C ARG A 135 3.01 17.55 -4.14
N LYS A 136 4.15 17.61 -3.46
CA LYS A 136 4.92 16.43 -3.07
C LYS A 136 4.92 16.35 -1.55
N CYS A 137 4.86 15.15 -1.01
CA CYS A 137 5.10 14.90 0.40
C CYS A 137 5.81 13.56 0.58
N LEU A 138 6.17 13.25 1.82
CA LEU A 138 6.66 11.92 2.13
C LEU A 138 5.52 10.90 1.98
N HIS A 139 5.87 9.76 1.41
CA HIS A 139 5.09 8.54 1.46
C HIS A 139 5.89 7.54 2.28
N LEU A 140 5.21 6.90 3.22
CA LEU A 140 5.77 5.89 4.09
C LEU A 140 5.31 4.52 3.61
N TYR A 141 6.24 3.61 3.41
CA TYR A 141 5.98 2.23 3.04
C TYR A 141 6.42 1.34 4.19
N PHE A 142 5.44 0.78 4.91
CA PHE A 142 5.67 -0.17 5.98
C PHE A 142 5.63 -1.57 5.38
N TYR A 143 6.76 -2.26 5.38
CA TYR A 143 6.85 -3.65 4.92
C TYR A 143 6.71 -4.61 6.09
N PHE A 144 5.83 -5.59 5.95
CA PHE A 144 5.63 -6.64 6.94
C PHE A 144 5.81 -8.02 6.29
N MET A 145 6.35 -8.96 7.05
CA MET A 145 6.27 -10.37 6.73
C MET A 145 5.01 -10.94 7.39
N ASP A 146 3.99 -11.16 6.59
CA ASP A 146 2.74 -11.78 7.01
C ASP A 146 2.86 -13.32 7.01
N ARG A 147 2.16 -13.96 7.94
CA ARG A 147 2.16 -15.43 8.10
C ARG A 147 1.61 -16.14 6.85
N HIS A 148 0.60 -15.56 6.24
CA HIS A 148 -0.16 -16.16 5.15
C HIS A 148 0.21 -15.55 3.80
N PHE A 149 0.41 -14.24 3.73
CA PHE A 149 0.65 -13.52 2.48
C PHE A 149 2.13 -13.30 2.15
N GLY A 150 3.04 -13.68 3.05
CA GLY A 150 4.45 -13.36 2.91
C GLY A 150 4.68 -11.85 2.97
N LEU A 151 5.53 -11.31 2.10
CA LEU A 151 5.84 -9.89 2.11
C LEU A 151 4.63 -9.05 1.66
N VAL A 152 4.16 -8.19 2.55
CA VAL A 152 3.06 -7.24 2.31
C VAL A 152 3.51 -5.83 2.65
N HIS A 153 2.81 -4.81 2.14
CA HIS A 153 3.12 -3.44 2.52
C HIS A 153 1.90 -2.56 2.73
N VAL A 154 2.06 -1.58 3.63
CA VAL A 154 1.13 -0.48 3.81
C VAL A 154 1.82 0.81 3.35
N ARG A 155 1.26 1.47 2.34
CA ARG A 155 1.70 2.77 1.86
C ARG A 155 0.79 3.86 2.41
N ILE A 156 1.37 4.87 3.04
CA ILE A 156 0.65 6.01 3.63
C ILE A 156 1.24 7.31 3.09
N GLN A 157 0.39 8.17 2.53
CA GLN A 157 0.74 9.56 2.24
C GLN A 157 0.77 10.37 3.54
N THR A 158 1.82 11.14 3.84
CA THR A 158 1.87 11.87 5.13
C THR A 158 1.02 13.15 5.15
N TRP A 159 0.72 13.76 4.01
CA TRP A 159 -0.16 14.93 3.97
C TRP A 159 -1.63 14.51 3.91
N PHE A 160 -2.53 15.29 4.53
CA PHE A 160 -3.98 15.08 4.42
C PHE A 160 -4.43 15.07 2.94
N PRO A 161 -5.38 14.19 2.58
CA PRO A 161 -6.21 13.36 3.46
C PRO A 161 -5.62 11.99 3.83
N MET A 162 -4.29 11.81 3.70
CA MET A 162 -3.56 10.61 4.12
C MET A 162 -4.16 9.29 3.59
N PRO A 163 -4.42 9.17 2.27
CA PRO A 163 -4.88 7.90 1.72
C PRO A 163 -3.88 6.79 2.06
N ILE A 164 -4.43 5.65 2.48
CA ILE A 164 -3.67 4.43 2.74
C ILE A 164 -3.89 3.43 1.61
N GLN A 165 -2.87 2.65 1.32
CA GLN A 165 -2.93 1.54 0.39
C GLN A 165 -2.30 0.33 1.06
N ILE A 166 -3.03 -0.78 1.13
CA ILE A 166 -2.54 -2.05 1.67
C ILE A 166 -2.43 -3.03 0.51
N TYR A 167 -1.24 -3.56 0.30
CA TYR A 167 -0.95 -4.52 -0.75
C TYR A 167 -0.82 -5.93 -0.14
N LEU A 168 -1.56 -6.88 -0.70
CA LEU A 168 -1.46 -8.31 -0.38
C LEU A 168 -1.06 -9.11 -1.62
N ASN A 169 -0.18 -10.09 -1.43
CA ASN A 169 0.24 -11.03 -2.47
C ASN A 169 -0.55 -12.35 -2.35
N CYS A 170 -1.56 -12.52 -3.19
CA CYS A 170 -2.46 -13.68 -3.13
C CYS A 170 -1.87 -14.93 -3.79
N HIS A 171 -0.94 -14.78 -4.73
CA HIS A 171 -0.15 -15.90 -5.24
C HIS A 171 0.81 -16.46 -4.19
N GLU A 172 1.38 -15.62 -3.34
CA GLU A 172 2.19 -16.08 -2.21
C GLU A 172 1.34 -16.78 -1.16
N TRP A 173 0.13 -16.28 -0.90
CA TRP A 173 -0.86 -16.99 -0.08
C TRP A 173 -1.18 -18.38 -0.63
N LEU A 174 -1.46 -18.49 -1.93
CA LEU A 174 -1.75 -19.77 -2.55
C LEU A 174 -0.54 -20.71 -2.49
N ALA A 175 0.66 -20.20 -2.78
CA ALA A 175 1.91 -20.96 -2.71
C ALA A 175 2.12 -21.57 -1.32
N ARG A 176 1.89 -20.79 -0.26
CA ARG A 176 1.97 -21.27 1.13
C ARG A 176 0.89 -22.29 1.45
N LYS A 177 -0.34 -22.11 0.94
CA LYS A 177 -1.41 -23.11 1.10
C LYS A 177 -1.10 -24.43 0.40
N LEU A 178 -0.55 -24.38 -0.82
CA LEU A 178 -0.13 -25.56 -1.56
C LEU A 178 0.97 -26.31 -0.81
N ALA A 179 2.02 -25.60 -0.37
CA ALA A 179 3.12 -26.18 0.39
C ALA A 179 2.63 -26.84 1.70
N ALA A 180 1.78 -26.16 2.47
CA ALA A 180 1.21 -26.68 3.70
C ALA A 180 0.32 -27.92 3.50
N ASN A 181 -0.12 -28.20 2.26
CA ASN A 181 -0.94 -29.35 1.89
C ASN A 181 -0.17 -30.41 1.08
N GLY A 182 1.15 -30.29 0.97
CA GLY A 182 1.99 -31.23 0.22
C GLY A 182 1.81 -31.18 -1.29
N VAL A 183 1.20 -30.12 -1.83
CA VAL A 183 1.06 -29.95 -3.29
C VAL A 183 2.31 -29.27 -3.82
N ARG A 184 3.08 -29.98 -4.64
CA ARG A 184 4.31 -29.46 -5.25
C ARG A 184 3.96 -28.43 -6.32
N TYR A 185 4.81 -27.42 -6.46
CA TYR A 185 4.67 -26.41 -7.49
C TYR A 185 6.04 -25.81 -7.83
N THR A 186 6.12 -25.19 -9.00
CA THR A 186 7.27 -24.39 -9.43
C THR A 186 6.81 -22.96 -9.68
N LYS A 187 7.48 -22.00 -9.06
CA LYS A 187 7.25 -20.56 -9.28
C LYS A 187 8.48 -19.92 -9.92
N HIS A 188 8.23 -18.92 -10.76
CA HIS A 188 9.21 -17.93 -11.17
C HIS A 188 8.66 -16.55 -10.81
N ASP A 189 9.33 -15.86 -9.89
CA ASP A 189 8.82 -14.65 -9.25
C ASP A 189 7.40 -14.84 -8.69
N ASN A 190 6.44 -14.02 -9.14
CA ASN A 190 5.04 -14.12 -8.74
C ASN A 190 4.19 -15.02 -9.63
N VAL A 191 4.77 -15.85 -10.50
CA VAL A 191 4.03 -16.66 -11.48
C VAL A 191 4.23 -18.15 -11.21
N PHE A 192 3.14 -18.93 -11.25
CA PHE A 192 3.18 -20.40 -11.23
C PHE A 192 3.48 -20.93 -12.63
N LEU A 193 4.57 -21.68 -12.77
CA LEU A 193 4.92 -22.36 -14.00
C LEU A 193 4.32 -23.76 -14.07
N TRP A 194 4.17 -24.42 -12.92
CA TRP A 194 3.66 -25.78 -12.81
C TRP A 194 3.10 -26.03 -11.40
N ILE A 195 2.04 -26.84 -11.31
CA ILE A 195 1.42 -27.27 -10.05
C ILE A 195 0.99 -28.74 -10.19
N ASP A 196 1.33 -29.58 -9.21
CA ASP A 196 1.06 -31.03 -9.24
C ASP A 196 -0.43 -31.36 -9.31
N ASP A 197 -1.24 -30.68 -8.49
CA ASP A 197 -2.69 -30.86 -8.42
C ASP A 197 -3.42 -29.54 -8.69
N MET A 198 -3.72 -29.29 -9.98
CA MET A 198 -4.44 -28.11 -10.43
C MET A 198 -5.85 -28.01 -9.84
N ALA A 199 -6.54 -29.14 -9.67
CA ALA A 199 -7.91 -29.14 -9.14
C ALA A 199 -7.94 -28.70 -7.68
N ARG A 200 -6.98 -29.17 -6.88
CA ARG A 200 -6.82 -28.75 -5.48
C ARG A 200 -6.33 -27.31 -5.36
N ALA A 201 -5.45 -26.87 -6.25
CA ALA A 201 -5.04 -25.46 -6.32
C ALA A 201 -6.22 -24.53 -6.61
N GLN A 202 -7.08 -24.90 -7.57
CA GLN A 202 -8.30 -24.13 -7.87
C GLN A 202 -9.25 -24.09 -6.66
N LYS A 203 -9.47 -25.21 -5.97
CA LYS A 203 -10.29 -25.22 -4.74
C LYS A 203 -9.76 -24.30 -3.65
N PHE A 204 -8.43 -24.18 -3.50
CA PHE A 204 -7.84 -23.21 -2.57
C PHE A 204 -8.08 -21.78 -3.04
N ALA A 205 -7.85 -21.49 -4.32
CA ALA A 205 -8.10 -20.17 -4.89
C ALA A 205 -9.57 -19.73 -4.73
N ASP A 206 -10.54 -20.61 -5.00
CA ASP A 206 -11.96 -20.31 -4.88
C ASP A 206 -12.38 -19.97 -3.44
N ARG A 207 -11.75 -20.62 -2.46
CA ARG A 207 -11.97 -20.33 -1.04
C ARG A 207 -11.48 -18.94 -0.64
N PHE A 208 -10.44 -18.42 -1.28
CA PHE A 208 -9.93 -17.08 -0.98
C PHE A 208 -11.01 -16.00 -1.17
N ALA A 209 -11.84 -16.13 -2.20
CA ALA A 209 -12.92 -15.18 -2.49
C ALA A 209 -14.02 -15.16 -1.41
N ASN A 210 -14.04 -16.17 -0.52
CA ASN A 210 -15.06 -16.37 0.49
C ASN A 210 -14.50 -16.33 1.93
N LEU A 211 -13.25 -15.87 2.11
CA LEU A 211 -12.65 -15.60 3.42
C LEU A 211 -13.26 -14.34 4.05
#